data_AF-A0A2A4CR00-F1
#
_entry.id   AF-A0A2A4CR00-F1
#
_cell.length_a   1.000
_cell.length_b   1.000
_cell.length_c   1.000
_cell.angle_alpha   90.00
_cell.angle_beta   90.00
_cell.angle_gamma   90.00
#
_symmetry.space_group_name_H-M   'P 1'
#
loop_
_entity.id
_entity.type
_entity.pdbx_description
1 polymer ?
#
loop_
_entity_poly.entity_id
_entity_poly.type
_entity_poly.pdbx_seq_one_letter_code
_entity_poly.pdbx_strand_id
1 'polypeptide(L)'
;MAETIFGDGVTVVGATYTGDDRSSAIYDGGSSLGLDILDTGVILSTGLVTNFTNSGGGGTNQYFSTSSNTKGIDNNPLFDALAGTDTYDASWLDVDFIPETEMMTMSFVFTSEDYINLTTSDYLDMIGIWVNGELIETTIGDISVTGVNGTTNENLFIENSGTVYPTEMDGLTVTLSVSFVVNPNEVNSIRIGIADVGNSSNDSTILIMADSVQGTLIAMDDTIAIPAGDSATLDVLGNEINLTGGTLSVTHINGVPVSPGDSVTLPSGEVVTLNPDWTFSITTDGVVETDSFTYTVASSTGDTDVGFVTVSTVPCFVAGTLIDTPQGPRLIESLRVGDLVTTLDNGAQPIRWIGTRHVAAEGRFAPIRIRKGRFGATRDLLVSPQHRVLVRDPLAALFFGEAEVLVAAKDLVDGHQITIEEGGQVTYLHILFDSHQVIYSEGLATESFLPGPQVLSGMEAEVQAEICALFPELDPQTGAGYGPAARHMLRSYEARLLVTEAA
;
A
#
# COMPACT_ATOMS: atom_id res chain seq x y z
N MET A 1 9.63 27.03 10.68
CA MET A 1 9.53 25.56 10.69
C MET A 1 8.19 25.16 11.27
N ALA A 2 7.95 25.19 12.59
CA ALA A 2 6.62 24.88 13.12
C ALA A 2 5.51 25.77 12.52
N GLU A 3 5.66 27.10 12.61
CA GLU A 3 4.74 28.07 11.96
C GLU A 3 4.69 27.98 10.42
N THR A 4 5.53 27.15 9.80
CA THR A 4 5.54 26.94 8.34
C THR A 4 4.64 25.77 7.97
N ILE A 5 4.61 24.71 8.79
CA ILE A 5 3.89 23.46 8.47
C ILE A 5 2.48 23.42 9.06
N PHE A 6 2.21 24.21 10.10
CA PHE A 6 0.89 24.27 10.74
C PHE A 6 -0.02 25.25 10.00
N GLY A 7 -1.15 24.75 9.51
CA GLY A 7 -2.14 25.52 8.79
C GLY A 7 -3.20 26.17 9.69
N ASP A 8 -4.28 26.62 9.07
CA ASP A 8 -5.38 27.31 9.74
C ASP A 8 -6.06 26.44 10.82
N GLY A 9 -6.58 27.10 11.86
CA GLY A 9 -7.27 26.42 12.97
C GLY A 9 -6.33 25.75 13.98
N VAL A 10 -5.02 26.05 13.93
CA VAL A 10 -4.04 25.52 14.88
C VAL A 10 -3.19 26.64 15.47
N THR A 11 -3.00 26.62 16.79
CA THR A 11 -2.10 27.54 17.49
C THR A 11 -0.84 26.82 17.93
N VAL A 12 0.32 27.18 17.38
CA VAL A 12 1.62 26.69 17.87
C VAL A 12 1.91 27.32 19.24
N VAL A 13 2.19 26.47 20.24
CA VAL A 13 2.50 26.88 21.62
C VAL A 13 4.01 26.94 21.84
N GLY A 14 4.74 25.99 21.29
CA GLY A 14 6.18 25.89 21.41
C GLY A 14 6.74 24.90 20.40
N ALA A 15 8.00 25.09 19.99
CA ALA A 15 8.67 24.18 19.09
C ALA A 15 10.16 24.08 19.40
N THR A 16 10.73 22.89 19.25
CA THR A 16 12.16 22.64 19.40
C THR A 16 12.63 21.73 18.28
N TYR A 17 13.70 22.12 17.61
CA TYR A 17 14.42 21.27 16.67
C TYR A 17 15.60 20.60 17.39
N THR A 18 15.84 19.33 17.09
CA THR A 18 17.00 18.58 17.57
C THR A 18 17.66 17.84 16.41
N GLY A 19 18.96 18.03 16.22
CA GLY A 19 19.76 17.47 15.12
C GLY A 19 20.96 18.37 14.83
N ASP A 20 21.74 18.07 13.79
CA ASP A 20 22.74 19.02 13.28
C ASP A 20 22.04 20.28 12.75
N ASP A 21 22.63 21.45 12.97
CA ASP A 21 22.03 22.73 12.62
C ASP A 21 21.95 22.99 11.10
N ARG A 22 22.56 22.11 10.30
CA ARG A 22 22.53 22.12 8.84
C ARG A 22 21.66 21.00 8.25
N SER A 23 20.98 20.23 9.09
CA SER A 23 20.12 19.11 8.72
C SER A 23 18.62 19.47 8.71
N SER A 24 18.31 20.77 8.81
CA SER A 24 16.95 21.26 8.62
C SER A 24 16.92 22.65 7.98
N ALA A 25 15.84 22.95 7.26
CA ALA A 25 15.56 24.28 6.74
C ALA A 25 14.07 24.47 6.44
N ILE A 26 13.70 25.72 6.15
CA ILE A 26 12.48 26.03 5.39
C ILE A 26 12.90 26.06 3.93
N TYR A 27 12.18 25.37 3.05
CA TYR A 27 12.42 25.38 1.62
C TYR A 27 11.35 26.20 0.87
N ASP A 28 11.73 26.70 -0.30
CA ASP A 28 10.85 27.30 -1.30
C ASP A 28 11.14 26.72 -2.70
N GLY A 29 10.21 26.92 -3.64
CA GLY A 29 10.34 26.44 -5.01
C GLY A 29 10.36 24.92 -5.16
N GLY A 30 9.82 24.15 -4.20
CA GLY A 30 9.82 22.69 -4.28
C GLY A 30 8.95 22.14 -5.43
N SER A 31 8.03 22.94 -5.99
CA SER A 31 7.35 22.64 -7.25
C SER A 31 8.33 22.44 -8.43
N SER A 32 9.52 23.04 -8.37
CA SER A 32 10.59 22.81 -9.35
C SER A 32 11.16 21.39 -9.33
N LEU A 33 10.87 20.60 -8.27
CA LEU A 33 11.12 19.16 -8.23
C LEU A 33 10.10 18.36 -9.04
N GLY A 34 9.17 18.98 -9.78
CA GLY A 34 8.11 18.26 -10.49
C GLY A 34 7.10 17.60 -9.55
N LEU A 35 7.04 18.04 -8.29
CA LEU A 35 6.09 17.63 -7.27
C LEU A 35 5.21 18.85 -6.95
N ASP A 36 4.16 19.05 -7.75
CA ASP A 36 3.48 20.34 -7.91
C ASP A 36 2.89 20.94 -6.62
N ILE A 37 2.58 20.13 -5.61
CA ILE A 37 1.99 20.59 -4.34
C ILE A 37 3.02 20.94 -3.25
N LEU A 38 4.30 20.69 -3.46
CA LEU A 38 5.36 20.93 -2.49
C LEU A 38 6.09 22.27 -2.71
N ASP A 39 5.41 23.37 -3.01
CA ASP A 39 6.14 24.60 -3.34
C ASP A 39 6.95 25.16 -2.17
N THR A 40 6.43 25.08 -0.94
CA THR A 40 7.14 25.52 0.27
C THR A 40 6.90 24.55 1.43
N GLY A 41 7.77 24.57 2.42
CA GLY A 41 7.64 23.69 3.58
C GLY A 41 8.90 23.61 4.44
N VAL A 42 9.02 22.51 5.19
CA VAL A 42 10.17 22.20 6.05
C VAL A 42 10.85 20.94 5.55
N ILE A 43 12.17 21.00 5.44
CA ILE A 43 13.01 19.87 5.10
C ILE A 43 13.76 19.43 6.36
N LEU A 44 13.72 18.13 6.67
CA LEU A 44 14.57 17.48 7.67
C LEU A 44 15.37 16.39 6.96
N SER A 45 16.66 16.30 7.23
CA SER A 45 17.56 15.34 6.59
C SER A 45 18.47 14.67 7.62
N THR A 46 18.97 13.49 7.29
CA THR A 46 20.09 12.86 8.01
C THR A 46 21.44 13.42 7.55
N GLY A 47 21.45 14.05 6.37
CA GLY A 47 22.56 14.80 5.77
C GLY A 47 22.45 16.32 5.86
N LEU A 48 23.25 17.01 5.04
CA LEU A 48 23.23 18.47 4.89
C LEU A 48 22.14 18.89 3.89
N VAL A 49 21.15 19.68 4.33
CA VAL A 49 20.05 20.13 3.45
C VAL A 49 20.52 21.03 2.30
N THR A 50 21.70 21.66 2.42
CA THR A 50 22.31 22.43 1.32
C THR A 50 22.80 21.56 0.17
N ASN A 51 22.94 20.25 0.39
CA ASN A 51 23.29 19.28 -0.64
C ASN A 51 22.05 18.64 -1.28
N PHE A 52 20.84 18.91 -0.79
CA PHE A 52 19.62 18.29 -1.30
C PHE A 52 19.39 18.57 -2.80
N THR A 53 19.66 19.81 -3.25
CA THR A 53 19.55 20.21 -4.66
C THR A 53 20.93 20.35 -5.31
N ASN A 54 21.04 19.97 -6.59
CA ASN A 54 22.26 20.17 -7.36
C ASN A 54 22.53 21.65 -7.66
N SER A 55 23.45 22.27 -6.92
CA SER A 55 23.82 23.69 -7.09
C SER A 55 24.44 24.04 -8.46
N GLY A 56 24.80 23.06 -9.28
CA GLY A 56 25.40 23.23 -10.61
C GLY A 56 24.43 23.39 -11.78
N GLY A 57 23.12 23.23 -11.55
CA GLY A 57 22.10 23.27 -12.60
C GLY A 57 22.12 22.01 -13.48
N GLY A 58 21.30 21.03 -13.10
CA GLY A 58 20.93 19.88 -13.92
C GLY A 58 21.53 18.54 -13.46
N GLY A 59 20.71 17.76 -12.75
CA GLY A 59 20.88 16.31 -12.61
C GLY A 59 20.88 15.79 -11.16
N THR A 60 20.60 14.49 -11.04
CA THR A 60 20.72 13.67 -9.82
C THR A 60 22.14 13.48 -9.35
N ASN A 61 22.29 12.73 -8.26
CA ASN A 61 23.57 12.25 -7.78
C ASN A 61 24.43 11.68 -8.92
N GLN A 62 25.48 12.42 -9.26
CA GLN A 62 26.48 11.92 -10.21
C GLN A 62 27.60 11.14 -9.52
N TYR A 63 27.69 11.21 -8.18
CA TYR A 63 28.80 10.67 -7.39
C TYR A 63 28.37 10.35 -5.94
N PHE A 64 28.61 9.11 -5.49
CA PHE A 64 28.52 8.60 -4.10
C PHE A 64 29.24 9.43 -2.99
N SER A 65 29.82 10.58 -3.34
CA SER A 65 30.49 11.53 -2.46
C SER A 65 29.65 12.77 -2.11
N THR A 66 28.38 12.83 -2.51
CA THR A 66 27.44 13.90 -2.14
C THR A 66 26.83 13.71 -0.76
N SER A 67 26.77 12.45 -0.32
CA SER A 67 26.31 12.05 1.00
C SER A 67 27.17 12.63 2.11
N SER A 68 26.56 12.92 3.25
CA SER A 68 27.14 13.73 4.29
C SER A 68 26.74 13.26 5.68
N ASN A 69 27.65 12.56 6.35
CA ASN A 69 27.52 12.32 7.79
C ASN A 69 27.43 13.65 8.55
N THR A 70 26.53 13.71 9.53
CA THR A 70 26.30 14.91 10.34
C THR A 70 26.67 14.68 11.80
N LYS A 71 26.22 15.58 12.68
CA LYS A 71 26.35 15.39 14.13
C LYS A 71 24.97 15.22 14.74
N GLY A 72 24.07 14.55 14.02
CA GLY A 72 22.75 14.22 14.54
C GLY A 72 22.88 13.27 15.74
N ILE A 73 21.74 12.92 16.32
CA ILE A 73 21.75 12.11 17.53
C ILE A 73 21.72 10.63 17.16
N ASP A 74 22.78 9.92 17.53
CA ASP A 74 22.82 8.46 17.43
C ASP A 74 22.09 7.78 18.59
N ASN A 75 21.60 6.57 18.35
CA ASN A 75 20.97 5.67 19.33
C ASN A 75 19.84 6.33 20.12
N ASN A 76 18.98 7.05 19.40
CA ASN A 76 17.80 7.64 20.03
C ASN A 76 16.78 6.51 20.31
N PRO A 77 16.32 6.33 21.57
CA PRO A 77 15.50 5.18 21.91
C PRO A 77 14.18 5.03 21.13
N LEU A 78 13.58 6.12 20.65
CA LEU A 78 12.35 6.03 19.86
C LEU A 78 12.63 5.60 18.42
N PHE A 79 13.68 6.13 17.82
CA PHE A 79 14.11 5.74 16.47
C PHE A 79 14.68 4.32 16.49
N ASP A 80 15.50 3.94 17.48
CA ASP A 80 16.01 2.57 17.59
C ASP A 80 14.89 1.53 17.76
N ALA A 81 13.85 1.88 18.53
CA ALA A 81 12.69 1.02 18.70
C ALA A 81 11.89 0.88 17.40
N LEU A 82 11.77 1.95 16.62
CA LEU A 82 11.13 1.94 15.30
C LEU A 82 11.95 1.12 14.29
N ALA A 83 13.28 1.24 14.31
CA ALA A 83 14.20 0.50 13.46
C ALA A 83 14.30 -0.99 13.81
N GLY A 84 14.14 -1.32 15.09
CA GLY A 84 14.56 -2.61 15.64
C GLY A 84 16.09 -2.79 15.75
N THR A 85 16.87 -1.72 15.58
CA THR A 85 18.33 -1.69 15.59
C THR A 85 18.84 -0.26 15.90
N ASP A 86 20.16 -0.08 16.02
CA ASP A 86 20.78 1.22 16.28
C ASP A 86 20.58 2.19 15.10
N THR A 87 20.25 3.44 15.42
CA THR A 87 20.07 4.56 14.49
C THR A 87 21.17 5.61 14.61
N TYR A 88 21.39 6.38 13.54
CA TYR A 88 22.42 7.41 13.47
C TYR A 88 21.87 8.73 12.93
N ASP A 89 22.56 9.82 13.26
CA ASP A 89 22.33 11.15 12.67
C ASP A 89 20.87 11.65 12.71
N ALA A 90 20.12 11.25 13.74
CA ALA A 90 18.70 11.59 13.84
C ALA A 90 18.46 13.11 13.92
N SER A 91 17.46 13.57 13.17
CA SER A 91 17.00 14.95 13.04
C SER A 91 15.48 15.00 13.19
N TRP A 92 14.97 15.81 14.13
CA TRP A 92 13.53 15.91 14.37
C TRP A 92 13.06 17.26 14.89
N LEU A 93 11.77 17.52 14.70
CA LEU A 93 11.04 18.68 15.19
C LEU A 93 9.98 18.21 16.19
N ASP A 94 10.07 18.72 17.41
CA ASP A 94 9.02 18.62 18.45
C ASP A 94 8.19 19.91 18.43
N VAL A 95 6.87 19.79 18.37
CA VAL A 95 5.93 20.94 18.40
C VAL A 95 4.79 20.66 19.38
N ASP A 96 4.57 21.60 20.30
CA ASP A 96 3.36 21.67 21.11
C ASP A 96 2.37 22.61 20.43
N PHE A 97 1.13 22.18 20.26
CA PHE A 97 0.10 22.92 19.51
C PHE A 97 -1.30 22.73 20.11
N ILE A 98 -2.20 23.67 19.82
CA ILE A 98 -3.61 23.63 20.21
C ILE A 98 -4.46 23.65 18.93
N PRO A 99 -5.08 22.52 18.54
CA PRO A 99 -5.95 22.45 17.37
C PRO A 99 -7.40 22.80 17.72
N GLU A 100 -8.17 23.32 16.77
CA GLU A 100 -9.62 23.52 16.92
C GLU A 100 -10.43 22.22 16.66
N THR A 101 -9.84 21.25 15.97
CA THR A 101 -10.47 20.02 15.49
C THR A 101 -9.96 18.78 16.24
N GLU A 102 -10.69 17.66 16.13
CA GLU A 102 -10.33 16.36 16.73
C GLU A 102 -9.49 15.47 15.81
N MET A 103 -9.56 15.71 14.50
CA MET A 103 -8.76 15.05 13.47
C MET A 103 -7.89 16.08 12.78
N MET A 104 -6.68 15.66 12.42
CA MET A 104 -5.73 16.44 11.63
C MET A 104 -5.02 15.55 10.62
N THR A 105 -4.48 16.17 9.57
CA THR A 105 -3.66 15.56 8.53
C THR A 105 -2.25 16.17 8.53
N MET A 106 -1.31 15.54 7.83
CA MET A 106 -0.01 16.10 7.47
C MET A 106 0.47 15.48 6.17
N SER A 107 0.89 16.30 5.22
CA SER A 107 1.40 15.85 3.91
C SER A 107 2.92 16.01 3.81
N PHE A 108 3.59 15.02 3.23
CA PHE A 108 5.05 15.00 3.09
C PHE A 108 5.54 14.17 1.90
N VAL A 109 6.82 14.30 1.56
CA VAL A 109 7.54 13.41 0.64
C VAL A 109 8.79 12.87 1.32
N PHE A 110 9.06 11.59 1.08
CA PHE A 110 10.29 10.93 1.48
C PHE A 110 11.23 10.78 0.28
N THR A 111 12.52 11.00 0.48
CA THR A 111 13.55 10.87 -0.56
C THR A 111 14.80 10.25 0.04
N SER A 112 15.53 9.45 -0.74
CA SER A 112 16.72 8.76 -0.25
C SER A 112 17.74 8.47 -1.36
N GLU A 113 19.02 8.40 -0.98
CA GLU A 113 20.12 7.85 -1.80
C GLU A 113 20.19 6.31 -1.76
N ASP A 114 19.38 5.61 -0.95
CA ASP A 114 19.48 4.14 -0.81
C ASP A 114 18.77 3.32 -1.90
N TYR A 115 17.97 3.94 -2.76
CA TYR A 115 17.15 3.23 -3.74
C TYR A 115 17.93 2.42 -4.80
N ILE A 116 19.16 2.81 -5.16
CA ILE A 116 19.95 2.14 -6.21
C ILE A 116 20.64 0.85 -5.72
N ASN A 117 20.80 0.64 -4.40
CA ASN A 117 21.61 -0.46 -3.83
C ASN A 117 20.81 -1.51 -3.02
N LEU A 118 19.52 -1.68 -3.31
CA LEU A 118 18.60 -2.58 -2.57
C LEU A 118 19.05 -4.05 -2.48
N THR A 119 20.03 -4.50 -3.28
CA THR A 119 20.48 -5.90 -3.27
C THR A 119 21.36 -6.31 -2.06
N THR A 120 21.76 -5.37 -1.19
CA THR A 120 22.66 -5.67 -0.05
C THR A 120 22.45 -4.80 1.21
N SER A 121 21.39 -4.01 1.30
CA SER A 121 21.28 -2.96 2.32
C SER A 121 20.50 -3.42 3.56
N ASP A 122 21.19 -3.56 4.70
CA ASP A 122 20.61 -3.53 6.06
C ASP A 122 20.34 -2.07 6.51
N TYR A 123 20.25 -1.12 5.55
CA TYR A 123 20.22 0.32 5.78
C TYR A 123 18.85 0.88 5.38
N LEU A 124 18.09 1.30 6.38
CA LEU A 124 16.66 1.60 6.34
C LEU A 124 16.40 2.97 6.96
N ASP A 125 16.78 4.04 6.29
CA ASP A 125 16.48 5.37 6.83
C ASP A 125 14.97 5.50 7.04
N MET A 126 14.59 5.89 8.26
CA MET A 126 13.20 5.85 8.69
C MET A 126 12.67 7.24 8.94
N ILE A 127 11.38 7.40 8.71
CA ILE A 127 10.60 8.50 9.22
C ILE A 127 9.81 8.01 10.43
N GLY A 128 9.80 8.80 11.50
CA GLY A 128 8.93 8.59 12.65
C GLY A 128 8.08 9.82 12.93
N ILE A 129 6.78 9.60 13.10
CA ILE A 129 5.80 10.62 13.45
C ILE A 129 5.08 10.17 14.71
N TRP A 130 5.21 10.92 15.80
CA TRP A 130 4.51 10.62 17.06
C TRP A 130 3.59 11.76 17.44
N VAL A 131 2.35 11.47 17.77
CA VAL A 131 1.38 12.43 18.29
C VAL A 131 1.00 12.03 19.70
N ASN A 132 1.12 12.95 20.65
CA ASN A 132 0.89 12.71 22.07
C ASN A 132 1.69 11.52 22.64
N GLY A 133 2.83 11.22 22.03
CA GLY A 133 3.71 10.10 22.40
C GLY A 133 3.40 8.76 21.73
N GLU A 134 2.34 8.67 20.92
CA GLU A 134 1.96 7.48 20.16
C GLU A 134 2.45 7.58 18.72
N LEU A 135 3.05 6.51 18.19
CA LEU A 135 3.50 6.46 16.80
C LEU A 135 2.29 6.43 15.87
N ILE A 136 2.29 7.26 14.84
CA ILE A 136 1.28 7.25 13.79
C ILE A 136 1.65 6.19 12.76
N GLU A 137 0.74 5.23 12.55
CA GLU A 137 0.84 4.26 11.47
C GLU A 137 0.34 4.87 10.16
N THR A 138 0.95 4.48 9.04
CA THR A 138 0.52 4.92 7.71
C THR A 138 -0.32 3.84 7.04
N THR A 139 -1.23 4.25 6.15
CA THR A 139 -2.11 3.34 5.40
C THR A 139 -1.34 2.35 4.52
N ILE A 140 -0.14 2.74 4.07
CA ILE A 140 0.73 1.92 3.23
C ILE A 140 1.76 1.12 4.05
N GLY A 141 1.71 1.25 5.37
CA GLY A 141 2.61 0.59 6.31
C GLY A 141 3.97 1.29 6.41
N ASP A 142 5.01 0.59 5.97
CA ASP A 142 6.39 1.07 5.98
C ASP A 142 6.58 2.14 4.89
N ILE A 143 7.10 3.31 5.26
CA ILE A 143 7.41 4.43 4.35
C ILE A 143 8.91 4.58 4.05
N SER A 144 9.73 3.65 4.53
CA SER A 144 11.16 3.59 4.18
C SER A 144 11.37 3.08 2.75
N VAL A 145 12.64 3.03 2.33
CA VAL A 145 13.05 2.54 1.01
C VAL A 145 12.64 1.08 0.72
N THR A 146 12.32 0.27 1.75
CA THR A 146 11.77 -1.08 1.56
C THR A 146 10.26 -1.11 1.37
N GLY A 147 9.55 -0.15 1.97
CA GLY A 147 8.10 -0.08 1.93
C GLY A 147 7.55 0.63 0.69
N VAL A 148 8.30 1.55 0.09
CA VAL A 148 7.93 2.24 -1.15
C VAL A 148 9.11 2.23 -2.12
N ASN A 149 9.07 1.38 -3.15
CA ASN A 149 10.11 1.26 -4.18
C ASN A 149 9.51 0.73 -5.50
N GLY A 150 10.33 0.50 -6.52
CA GLY A 150 9.88 -0.05 -7.82
C GLY A 150 9.40 -1.51 -7.80
N THR A 151 8.93 -2.02 -6.66
CA THR A 151 8.34 -3.35 -6.51
C THR A 151 7.28 -3.39 -5.39
N THR A 152 7.47 -2.62 -4.31
CA THR A 152 6.51 -2.52 -3.20
C THR A 152 5.90 -1.12 -3.21
N ASN A 153 4.58 -1.00 -3.24
CA ASN A 153 3.88 0.28 -3.40
C ASN A 153 4.42 1.10 -4.60
N GLU A 154 4.63 0.44 -5.74
CA GLU A 154 5.37 1.02 -6.88
C GLU A 154 4.72 2.27 -7.47
N ASN A 155 3.40 2.40 -7.34
CA ASN A 155 2.68 3.61 -7.72
C ASN A 155 3.11 4.85 -6.94
N LEU A 156 3.56 4.65 -5.70
CA LEU A 156 3.96 5.72 -4.81
C LEU A 156 5.44 6.06 -4.96
N PHE A 157 6.20 5.29 -5.74
CA PHE A 157 7.62 5.46 -5.95
C PHE A 157 7.92 6.24 -7.23
N ILE A 158 8.84 7.18 -7.12
CA ILE A 158 9.38 7.97 -8.22
C ILE A 158 10.87 7.63 -8.33
N GLU A 159 11.23 6.98 -9.44
CA GLU A 159 12.62 6.67 -9.76
C GLU A 159 13.38 7.93 -10.18
N ASN A 160 14.58 8.11 -9.61
CA ASN A 160 15.43 9.24 -9.92
C ASN A 160 16.89 8.82 -10.19
N SER A 161 17.15 7.57 -10.60
CA SER A 161 18.52 7.15 -10.95
C SER A 161 19.01 7.77 -12.27
N GLY A 162 18.09 8.21 -13.11
CA GLY A 162 18.33 8.74 -14.46
C GLY A 162 18.40 10.26 -14.61
N THR A 163 18.59 11.06 -13.56
CA THR A 163 18.66 12.55 -13.60
C THR A 163 17.34 13.26 -13.96
N VAL A 164 16.18 12.68 -13.61
CA VAL A 164 14.85 13.20 -13.99
C VAL A 164 14.45 14.41 -13.13
N TYR A 165 14.76 14.37 -11.83
CA TYR A 165 14.39 15.39 -10.87
C TYR A 165 15.63 16.12 -10.30
N PRO A 166 15.54 17.45 -10.03
CA PRO A 166 16.68 18.27 -9.61
C PRO A 166 17.04 18.13 -8.12
N THR A 167 17.14 16.90 -7.63
CA THR A 167 17.63 16.54 -6.30
C THR A 167 18.75 15.53 -6.41
N GLU A 168 19.68 15.53 -5.46
CA GLU A 168 20.72 14.50 -5.33
C GLU A 168 20.17 13.15 -4.85
N MET A 169 18.87 13.01 -4.61
CA MET A 169 18.28 11.75 -4.12
C MET A 169 18.04 10.77 -5.28
N ASP A 170 18.31 9.49 -5.05
CA ASP A 170 18.18 8.41 -6.05
C ASP A 170 16.72 8.00 -6.32
N GLY A 171 15.82 8.33 -5.39
CA GLY A 171 14.40 8.13 -5.54
C GLY A 171 13.60 8.94 -4.53
N LEU A 172 12.32 9.12 -4.84
CA LEU A 172 11.37 9.91 -4.08
C LEU A 172 10.05 9.16 -3.96
N THR A 173 9.22 9.52 -3.00
CA THR A 173 7.79 9.17 -3.04
C THR A 173 7.01 10.23 -3.82
N VAL A 174 5.82 9.87 -4.33
CA VAL A 174 4.76 10.87 -4.52
C VAL A 174 4.43 11.53 -3.18
N THR A 175 3.67 12.62 -3.17
CA THR A 175 3.20 13.20 -1.90
C THR A 175 2.33 12.20 -1.17
N LEU A 176 2.71 11.90 0.07
CA LEU A 176 2.01 11.03 1.00
C LEU A 176 1.34 11.90 2.07
N SER A 177 0.40 11.32 2.80
CA SER A 177 -0.23 11.94 3.96
C SER A 177 -0.35 10.97 5.12
N VAL A 178 -0.56 11.52 6.32
CA VAL A 178 -1.04 10.77 7.49
C VAL A 178 -2.13 11.55 8.17
N SER A 179 -3.15 10.85 8.68
CA SER A 179 -4.20 11.43 9.52
C SER A 179 -4.07 10.93 10.96
N PHE A 180 -4.37 11.78 11.93
CA PHE A 180 -4.23 11.48 13.35
C PHE A 180 -5.25 12.21 14.22
N VAL A 181 -5.58 11.59 15.36
CA VAL A 181 -6.51 12.13 16.36
C VAL A 181 -5.76 13.02 17.34
N VAL A 182 -6.38 14.14 17.72
CA VAL A 182 -5.86 15.11 18.70
C VAL A 182 -6.96 15.56 19.65
N ASN A 183 -6.58 16.18 20.76
CA ASN A 183 -7.52 16.76 21.73
C ASN A 183 -7.85 18.21 21.34
N PRO A 184 -9.08 18.52 20.89
CA PRO A 184 -9.43 19.86 20.45
C PRO A 184 -9.41 20.85 21.61
N ASN A 185 -8.89 22.05 21.36
CA ASN A 185 -8.75 23.17 22.32
C ASN A 185 -7.85 22.86 23.53
N GLU A 186 -7.05 21.80 23.44
CA GLU A 186 -6.06 21.41 24.45
C GLU A 186 -4.65 21.35 23.83
N VAL A 187 -3.61 21.37 24.67
CA VAL A 187 -2.24 21.23 24.18
C VAL A 187 -2.00 19.77 23.80
N ASN A 188 -1.62 19.56 22.55
CA ASN A 188 -1.14 18.30 21.99
C ASN A 188 0.34 18.44 21.63
N SER A 189 1.04 17.33 21.49
CA SER A 189 2.41 17.29 21.00
C SER A 189 2.53 16.47 19.72
N ILE A 190 3.39 16.91 18.80
CA ILE A 190 3.81 16.13 17.63
C ILE A 190 5.34 16.14 17.54
N ARG A 191 5.92 14.97 17.26
CA ARG A 191 7.31 14.79 16.86
C ARG A 191 7.34 14.29 15.43
N ILE A 192 8.10 14.95 14.57
CA ILE A 192 8.35 14.53 13.20
C ILE A 192 9.85 14.42 13.02
N GLY A 193 10.37 13.27 12.62
CA GLY A 193 11.80 13.14 12.42
C GLY A 193 12.22 12.00 11.53
N ILE A 194 13.51 12.01 11.25
CA ILE A 194 14.20 11.08 10.36
C ILE A 194 15.52 10.65 11.00
N ALA A 195 15.94 9.42 10.77
CA ALA A 195 17.22 8.89 11.25
C ALA A 195 17.77 7.85 10.28
N ASP A 196 19.10 7.79 10.19
CA ASP A 196 19.78 6.77 9.42
C ASP A 196 19.72 5.43 10.15
N VAL A 197 19.67 4.33 9.40
CA VAL A 197 19.75 2.98 9.98
C VAL A 197 20.98 2.24 9.47
N GLY A 198 21.73 1.67 10.40
CA GLY A 198 22.83 0.74 10.11
C GLY A 198 24.11 1.38 9.56
N ASN A 199 24.04 2.48 8.81
CA ASN A 199 25.20 3.31 8.47
C ASN A 199 24.81 4.78 8.38
N SER A 200 25.76 5.70 8.55
CA SER A 200 25.55 7.15 8.55
C SER A 200 25.99 7.83 7.24
N SER A 201 26.00 7.09 6.13
CA SER A 201 26.75 7.46 4.92
C SER A 201 25.90 7.70 3.70
N ASN A 202 24.63 7.29 3.67
CA ASN A 202 23.69 7.67 2.62
C ASN A 202 22.66 8.59 3.27
N ASP A 203 22.31 9.67 2.58
CA ASP A 203 21.42 10.67 3.17
C ASP A 203 19.97 10.40 2.75
N SER A 204 19.06 10.54 3.70
CA SER A 204 17.62 10.59 3.43
C SER A 204 17.00 11.88 3.94
N THR A 205 15.83 12.20 3.41
CA THR A 205 15.15 13.46 3.68
C THR A 205 13.64 13.28 3.72
N ILE A 206 12.99 13.98 4.63
CA ILE A 206 11.55 14.24 4.62
C ILE A 206 11.29 15.72 4.29
N LEU A 207 10.44 15.96 3.30
CA LEU A 207 9.91 17.28 2.93
C LEU A 207 8.48 17.38 3.41
N ILE A 208 8.24 18.18 4.45
CA ILE A 208 6.92 18.41 5.05
C ILE A 208 6.32 19.65 4.42
N MET A 209 5.13 19.53 3.85
CA MET A 209 4.48 20.62 3.13
C MET A 209 4.02 21.73 4.07
N ALA A 210 4.15 22.98 3.62
CA ALA A 210 3.61 24.13 4.34
C ALA A 210 2.10 24.02 4.56
N ASP A 211 1.63 24.52 5.69
CA ASP A 211 0.22 24.53 6.11
C ASP A 211 -0.50 23.15 6.13
N SER A 212 0.22 22.05 5.89
CA SER A 212 -0.38 20.71 5.75
C SER A 212 -0.73 20.07 7.09
N VAL A 213 -0.18 20.55 8.20
CA VAL A 213 -0.58 20.15 9.56
C VAL A 213 -1.83 20.94 9.93
N GLN A 214 -2.99 20.44 9.52
CA GLN A 214 -4.28 21.13 9.64
C GLN A 214 -5.44 20.15 9.87
N GLY A 215 -6.63 20.67 10.18
CA GLY A 215 -7.85 19.87 10.32
C GLY A 215 -9.08 20.46 9.63
N THR A 216 -8.91 21.47 8.77
CA THR A 216 -9.98 22.14 8.03
C THR A 216 -10.44 21.36 6.80
N LEU A 217 -9.53 20.65 6.13
CA LEU A 217 -9.81 19.77 5.00
C LEU A 217 -9.04 18.46 5.18
N ILE A 218 -9.72 17.33 5.37
CA ILE A 218 -9.04 16.03 5.49
C ILE A 218 -9.56 15.12 4.40
N ALA A 219 -8.66 14.73 3.49
CA ALA A 219 -8.85 13.68 2.52
C ALA A 219 -8.86 12.34 3.27
N MET A 220 -9.96 11.61 3.19
CA MET A 220 -10.06 10.31 3.83
C MET A 220 -9.57 9.23 2.87
N ASP A 221 -8.94 8.21 3.43
CA ASP A 221 -8.50 7.09 2.62
C ASP A 221 -9.68 6.25 2.16
N ASP A 222 -9.62 5.89 0.89
CA ASP A 222 -10.63 5.08 0.23
C ASP A 222 -10.07 3.70 -0.10
N THR A 223 -10.97 2.74 -0.23
CA THR A 223 -10.59 1.42 -0.70
C THR A 223 -11.66 0.81 -1.57
N ILE A 224 -11.25 0.30 -2.73
CA ILE A 224 -12.12 -0.34 -3.71
C ILE A 224 -11.53 -1.68 -4.16
N ALA A 225 -12.39 -2.63 -4.51
CA ALA A 225 -12.03 -3.98 -4.89
C ALA A 225 -12.53 -4.17 -6.30
N ILE A 226 -11.59 -4.10 -7.23
CA ILE A 226 -11.91 -4.13 -8.64
C ILE A 226 -11.39 -5.47 -9.13
N PRO A 227 -12.26 -6.33 -9.66
CA PRO A 227 -11.79 -7.57 -10.26
C PRO A 227 -10.72 -7.26 -11.31
N ALA A 228 -9.64 -8.05 -11.30
CA ALA A 228 -8.53 -7.84 -12.21
C ALA A 228 -9.01 -7.67 -13.64
N GLY A 229 -8.54 -6.60 -14.29
CA GLY A 229 -8.82 -6.13 -15.62
C GLY A 229 -10.20 -5.52 -15.87
N ASP A 230 -11.04 -5.37 -14.86
CA ASP A 230 -12.31 -4.65 -14.94
C ASP A 230 -12.15 -3.16 -14.63
N SER A 231 -13.27 -2.43 -14.66
CA SER A 231 -13.35 -1.09 -14.11
C SER A 231 -14.47 -0.92 -13.09
N ALA A 232 -14.28 0.00 -12.17
CA ALA A 232 -15.30 0.42 -11.21
C ALA A 232 -15.24 1.93 -10.99
N THR A 233 -16.35 2.50 -10.51
CA THR A 233 -16.44 3.92 -10.15
C THR A 233 -16.33 4.08 -8.64
N LEU A 234 -15.53 5.05 -8.19
CA LEU A 234 -15.32 5.39 -6.79
C LEU A 234 -15.60 6.88 -6.57
N ASP A 235 -16.44 7.20 -5.59
CA ASP A 235 -16.65 8.57 -5.13
C ASP A 235 -15.70 8.88 -3.98
N VAL A 236 -14.50 9.35 -4.32
CA VAL A 236 -13.49 9.75 -3.33
C VAL A 236 -13.94 10.97 -2.54
N LEU A 237 -14.76 11.86 -3.14
CA LEU A 237 -15.29 13.07 -2.51
C LEU A 237 -16.45 12.81 -1.51
N GLY A 238 -16.76 11.53 -1.26
CA GLY A 238 -17.94 11.12 -0.51
C GLY A 238 -17.76 11.10 1.02
N ASN A 239 -16.53 11.11 1.51
CA ASN A 239 -16.20 10.84 2.91
C ASN A 239 -15.24 11.87 3.56
N GLU A 240 -14.81 12.92 2.86
CA GLU A 240 -13.88 13.91 3.40
C GLU A 240 -14.47 14.76 4.51
N ILE A 241 -13.58 15.20 5.39
CA ILE A 241 -13.89 16.27 6.33
C ILE A 241 -13.68 17.60 5.61
N ASN A 242 -14.75 18.36 5.41
CA ASN A 242 -14.69 19.69 4.83
C ASN A 242 -15.29 20.74 5.78
N LEU A 243 -14.41 21.38 6.55
CA LEU A 243 -14.73 22.50 7.44
C LEU A 243 -14.38 23.87 6.83
N THR A 244 -13.80 23.88 5.63
CA THR A 244 -13.41 25.10 4.90
C THR A 244 -14.61 25.98 4.50
N GLY A 245 -15.79 25.37 4.36
CA GLY A 245 -16.99 26.01 3.82
C GLY A 245 -16.96 26.21 2.29
N GLY A 246 -15.89 25.77 1.62
CA GLY A 246 -15.77 25.74 0.17
C GLY A 246 -16.31 24.47 -0.47
N THR A 247 -16.35 24.46 -1.80
CA THR A 247 -16.64 23.25 -2.58
C THR A 247 -15.35 22.50 -2.87
N LEU A 248 -15.39 21.17 -2.79
CA LEU A 248 -14.24 20.31 -3.07
C LEU A 248 -14.12 19.97 -4.57
N SER A 249 -12.89 19.72 -4.99
CA SER A 249 -12.53 19.21 -6.31
C SER A 249 -11.25 18.39 -6.23
N VAL A 250 -11.13 17.36 -7.07
CA VAL A 250 -9.86 16.64 -7.26
C VAL A 250 -8.98 17.42 -8.22
N THR A 251 -7.70 17.60 -7.87
CA THR A 251 -6.73 18.36 -8.68
C THR A 251 -5.60 17.50 -9.21
N HIS A 252 -5.28 16.40 -8.52
CA HIS A 252 -4.20 15.50 -8.91
C HIS A 252 -4.61 14.04 -8.69
N ILE A 253 -4.09 13.16 -9.55
CA ILE A 253 -4.06 11.71 -9.34
C ILE A 253 -2.59 11.30 -9.35
N ASN A 254 -2.14 10.74 -8.23
CA ASN A 254 -0.80 10.22 -8.02
C ASN A 254 0.29 11.25 -8.36
N GLY A 255 0.10 12.50 -7.90
CA GLY A 255 0.98 13.62 -8.19
C GLY A 255 0.85 14.24 -9.58
N VAL A 256 0.05 13.66 -10.48
CA VAL A 256 -0.17 14.18 -11.84
C VAL A 256 -1.37 15.13 -11.86
N PRO A 257 -1.23 16.38 -12.34
CA PRO A 257 -2.36 17.31 -12.47
C PRO A 257 -3.43 16.77 -13.42
N VAL A 258 -4.70 16.87 -13.03
CA VAL A 258 -5.83 16.39 -13.83
C VAL A 258 -7.00 17.37 -13.83
N SER A 259 -7.78 17.33 -14.90
CA SER A 259 -9.11 17.91 -15.02
C SER A 259 -10.14 16.83 -15.36
N PRO A 260 -11.44 17.05 -15.12
CA PRO A 260 -12.46 16.08 -15.50
C PRO A 260 -12.39 15.69 -16.97
N GLY A 261 -12.30 14.38 -17.23
CA GLY A 261 -12.06 13.76 -18.53
C GLY A 261 -10.63 13.25 -18.73
N ASP A 262 -9.67 13.71 -17.91
CA ASP A 262 -8.29 13.25 -17.99
C ASP A 262 -8.12 11.86 -17.36
N SER A 263 -7.08 11.14 -17.78
CA SER A 263 -6.72 9.83 -17.26
C SER A 263 -5.24 9.74 -16.94
N VAL A 264 -4.90 9.09 -15.85
CA VAL A 264 -3.53 8.80 -15.41
C VAL A 264 -3.33 7.29 -15.45
N THR A 265 -2.26 6.85 -16.11
CA THR A 265 -1.79 5.46 -16.04
C THR A 265 -0.76 5.37 -14.93
N LEU A 266 -1.05 4.57 -13.92
CA LEU A 266 -0.17 4.34 -12.78
C LEU A 266 1.00 3.42 -13.18
N PRO A 267 2.13 3.45 -12.44
CA PRO A 267 3.26 2.52 -12.64
C PRO A 267 2.87 1.04 -12.67
N SER A 268 1.97 0.60 -11.80
CA SER A 268 1.42 -0.78 -11.80
C SER A 268 0.51 -1.07 -12.99
N GLY A 269 0.11 -0.04 -13.75
CA GLY A 269 -0.58 -0.16 -15.03
C GLY A 269 -2.08 0.16 -14.99
N GLU A 270 -2.66 0.41 -13.81
CA GLU A 270 -4.04 0.84 -13.67
C GLU A 270 -4.25 2.18 -14.35
N VAL A 271 -5.43 2.36 -14.91
CA VAL A 271 -5.83 3.62 -15.51
C VAL A 271 -6.92 4.24 -14.66
N VAL A 272 -6.65 5.41 -14.09
CA VAL A 272 -7.59 6.18 -13.29
C VAL A 272 -8.05 7.39 -14.10
N THR A 273 -9.34 7.45 -14.38
CA THR A 273 -9.98 8.58 -15.08
C THR A 273 -10.78 9.42 -14.11
N LEU A 274 -10.57 10.74 -14.10
CA LEU A 274 -11.40 11.67 -13.34
C LEU A 274 -12.68 11.98 -14.13
N ASN A 275 -13.85 11.68 -13.56
CA ASN A 275 -15.14 11.89 -14.21
C ASN A 275 -15.65 13.34 -14.03
N PRO A 276 -16.63 13.80 -14.85
CA PRO A 276 -17.25 15.14 -14.72
C PRO A 276 -17.92 15.44 -13.38
N ASP A 277 -18.26 14.42 -12.61
CA ASP A 277 -18.87 14.51 -11.28
C ASP A 277 -17.85 14.33 -10.14
N TRP A 278 -16.55 14.36 -10.46
CA TRP A 278 -15.41 14.19 -9.54
C TRP A 278 -15.18 12.78 -8.99
N THR A 279 -15.97 11.80 -9.43
CA THR A 279 -15.69 10.40 -9.15
C THR A 279 -14.51 9.90 -9.99
N PHE A 280 -13.85 8.83 -9.55
CA PHE A 280 -12.88 8.11 -10.35
C PHE A 280 -13.51 6.94 -11.08
N SER A 281 -13.17 6.75 -12.36
CA SER A 281 -13.29 5.46 -13.03
C SER A 281 -11.92 4.79 -13.01
N ILE A 282 -11.76 3.74 -12.23
CA ILE A 282 -10.49 3.01 -12.09
C ILE A 282 -10.59 1.73 -12.90
N THR A 283 -9.68 1.55 -13.84
CA THR A 283 -9.55 0.31 -14.63
C THR A 283 -8.30 -0.43 -14.18
N THR A 284 -8.45 -1.65 -13.67
CA THR A 284 -7.30 -2.40 -13.19
C THR A 284 -6.40 -2.84 -14.35
N ASP A 285 -5.11 -2.95 -14.09
CA ASP A 285 -4.09 -3.46 -15.00
C ASP A 285 -4.17 -5.00 -15.14
N GLY A 286 -5.12 -5.62 -14.42
CA GLY A 286 -5.44 -7.03 -14.25
C GLY A 286 -4.29 -7.94 -13.81
N VAL A 287 -3.14 -7.35 -13.53
CA VAL A 287 -2.43 -7.47 -12.27
C VAL A 287 -3.39 -7.79 -11.12
N VAL A 288 -3.50 -9.02 -10.64
CA VAL A 288 -4.24 -9.24 -9.39
C VAL A 288 -3.25 -8.83 -8.30
N GLU A 289 -3.25 -7.59 -7.79
CA GLU A 289 -2.43 -7.12 -6.65
C GLU A 289 -3.26 -6.21 -5.71
N THR A 290 -2.61 -5.69 -4.66
CA THR A 290 -3.17 -4.62 -3.81
C THR A 290 -2.27 -3.42 -4.01
N ASP A 291 -2.79 -2.44 -4.73
CA ASP A 291 -2.05 -1.26 -5.16
C ASP A 291 -2.66 -0.03 -4.54
N SER A 292 -1.82 0.89 -4.11
CA SER A 292 -2.27 2.17 -3.55
C SER A 292 -1.76 3.30 -4.41
N PHE A 293 -2.60 4.31 -4.63
CA PHE A 293 -2.22 5.56 -5.27
C PHE A 293 -2.80 6.73 -4.49
N THR A 294 -2.24 7.92 -4.69
CA THR A 294 -2.74 9.12 -3.99
C THR A 294 -3.66 9.95 -4.88
N TYR A 295 -4.49 10.77 -4.26
CA TYR A 295 -5.21 11.86 -4.94
C TYR A 295 -5.10 13.13 -4.12
N THR A 296 -5.17 14.28 -4.78
CA THR A 296 -5.19 15.58 -4.09
C THR A 296 -6.57 16.20 -4.21
N VAL A 297 -7.18 16.47 -3.07
CA VAL A 297 -8.41 17.26 -2.96
C VAL A 297 -8.05 18.72 -2.68
N ALA A 298 -8.77 19.64 -3.31
CA ALA A 298 -8.66 21.07 -3.08
C ALA A 298 -10.03 21.67 -2.79
N SER A 299 -10.10 22.54 -1.79
CA SER A 299 -11.24 23.40 -1.56
C SER A 299 -11.14 24.67 -2.39
N SER A 300 -12.28 25.22 -2.80
CA SER A 300 -12.36 26.54 -3.42
C SER A 300 -11.84 27.69 -2.55
N THR A 301 -11.57 27.45 -1.26
CA THR A 301 -10.95 28.39 -0.32
C THR A 301 -9.42 28.39 -0.34
N GLY A 302 -8.80 27.39 -0.98
CA GLY A 302 -7.34 27.29 -1.12
C GLY A 302 -6.70 26.14 -0.34
N ASP A 303 -7.40 25.56 0.65
CA ASP A 303 -6.93 24.40 1.40
C ASP A 303 -6.81 23.18 0.47
N THR A 304 -5.77 22.37 0.68
CA THR A 304 -5.55 21.12 -0.04
C THR A 304 -5.16 20.02 0.93
N ASP A 305 -5.51 18.78 0.60
CA ASP A 305 -5.01 17.60 1.30
C ASP A 305 -4.82 16.43 0.32
N VAL A 306 -4.09 15.42 0.76
CA VAL A 306 -3.81 14.20 -0.01
C VAL A 306 -4.44 13.01 0.68
N GLY A 307 -5.18 12.19 -0.07
CA GLY A 307 -5.74 10.92 0.40
C GLY A 307 -5.20 9.74 -0.40
N PHE A 308 -5.36 8.54 0.14
CA PHE A 308 -5.04 7.30 -0.56
C PHE A 308 -6.27 6.64 -1.15
N VAL A 309 -6.11 5.98 -2.29
CA VAL A 309 -7.03 4.95 -2.76
C VAL A 309 -6.26 3.63 -2.81
N THR A 310 -6.71 2.65 -2.05
CA THR A 310 -6.24 1.27 -2.19
C THR A 310 -7.17 0.50 -3.13
N VAL A 311 -6.60 -0.16 -4.14
CA VAL A 311 -7.30 -1.03 -5.08
C VAL A 311 -6.89 -2.46 -4.79
N SER A 312 -7.86 -3.34 -4.49
CA SER A 312 -7.61 -4.76 -4.30
C SER A 312 -8.28 -5.62 -5.36
N THR A 313 -7.74 -6.81 -5.59
CA THR A 313 -8.23 -7.75 -6.59
C THR A 313 -8.49 -9.13 -5.94
N VAL A 314 -9.55 -9.83 -6.38
CA VAL A 314 -10.10 -11.00 -5.64
C VAL A 314 -9.60 -12.35 -6.21
N PRO A 315 -9.16 -13.33 -5.40
CA PRO A 315 -8.74 -14.66 -5.88
C PRO A 315 -9.93 -15.59 -6.23
N CYS A 316 -9.88 -16.32 -7.35
CA CYS A 316 -11.01 -17.07 -7.91
C CYS A 316 -10.68 -18.48 -8.40
N PHE A 317 -11.65 -19.40 -8.34
CA PHE A 317 -11.64 -20.72 -9.00
C PHE A 317 -12.29 -20.65 -10.39
N VAL A 318 -11.88 -21.47 -11.35
CA VAL A 318 -12.59 -21.62 -12.63
C VAL A 318 -13.74 -22.63 -12.53
N ALA A 319 -14.89 -22.35 -13.15
CA ALA A 319 -16.01 -23.29 -13.28
C ALA A 319 -15.56 -24.60 -13.92
N GLY A 320 -16.13 -25.71 -13.44
CA GLY A 320 -15.66 -27.05 -13.79
C GLY A 320 -14.67 -27.63 -12.78
N THR A 321 -14.10 -26.80 -11.91
CA THR A 321 -13.21 -27.23 -10.80
C THR A 321 -14.01 -28.07 -9.81
N LEU A 322 -13.52 -29.28 -9.52
CA LEU A 322 -14.05 -30.13 -8.44
C LEU A 322 -13.51 -29.68 -7.08
N ILE A 323 -14.41 -29.49 -6.13
CA ILE A 323 -14.10 -29.18 -4.73
C ILE A 323 -14.48 -30.39 -3.87
N ASP A 324 -13.59 -30.81 -2.99
CA ASP A 324 -13.85 -31.95 -2.12
C ASP A 324 -14.95 -31.64 -1.12
N THR A 325 -15.95 -32.50 -1.06
CA THR A 325 -17.00 -32.50 -0.04
C THR A 325 -17.01 -33.84 0.70
N PRO A 326 -17.63 -33.93 1.89
CA PRO A 326 -17.69 -35.19 2.64
C PRO A 326 -18.35 -36.35 1.87
N GLN A 327 -19.19 -36.04 0.88
CA GLN A 327 -19.87 -37.02 0.03
C GLN A 327 -19.13 -37.30 -1.29
N GLY A 328 -17.94 -36.73 -1.46
CA GLY A 328 -17.12 -36.81 -2.66
C GLY A 328 -16.96 -35.47 -3.38
N PRO A 329 -16.07 -35.37 -4.38
CA PRO A 329 -15.84 -34.11 -5.09
C PRO A 329 -17.07 -33.64 -5.86
N ARG A 330 -17.39 -32.35 -5.79
CA ARG A 330 -18.49 -31.69 -6.50
C ARG A 330 -17.98 -30.51 -7.30
N LEU A 331 -18.60 -30.23 -8.45
CA LEU A 331 -18.26 -29.05 -9.26
C LEU A 331 -18.56 -27.78 -8.46
N ILE A 332 -17.66 -26.81 -8.49
CA ILE A 332 -17.80 -25.57 -7.72
C ILE A 332 -19.11 -24.82 -8.06
N GLU A 333 -19.50 -24.77 -9.33
CA GLU A 333 -20.75 -24.13 -9.78
C GLU A 333 -22.02 -24.89 -9.33
N SER A 334 -21.87 -26.13 -8.87
CA SER A 334 -22.96 -26.95 -8.32
C SER A 334 -23.13 -26.79 -6.80
N LEU A 335 -22.18 -26.14 -6.12
CA LEU A 335 -22.25 -25.89 -4.68
C LEU A 335 -23.23 -24.75 -4.38
N ARG A 336 -23.80 -24.78 -3.19
CA ARG A 336 -24.73 -23.76 -2.68
C ARG A 336 -24.31 -23.35 -1.27
N VAL A 337 -24.68 -22.14 -0.87
CA VAL A 337 -24.54 -21.70 0.52
C VAL A 337 -25.17 -22.73 1.45
N GLY A 338 -24.42 -23.11 2.49
CA GLY A 338 -24.75 -24.16 3.45
C GLY A 338 -24.23 -25.56 3.08
N ASP A 339 -23.78 -25.80 1.85
CA ASP A 339 -23.10 -27.06 1.50
C ASP A 339 -21.79 -27.20 2.29
N LEU A 340 -21.48 -28.43 2.72
CA LEU A 340 -20.25 -28.73 3.45
C LEU A 340 -19.09 -29.02 2.49
N VAL A 341 -17.97 -28.33 2.68
CA VAL A 341 -16.71 -28.53 1.95
C VAL A 341 -15.67 -29.08 2.92
N THR A 342 -14.89 -30.06 2.46
CA THR A 342 -13.78 -30.61 3.23
C THR A 342 -12.65 -29.58 3.32
N THR A 343 -12.30 -29.19 4.55
CA THR A 343 -11.16 -28.30 4.82
C THR A 343 -10.00 -29.09 5.40
N LEU A 344 -8.79 -28.54 5.30
CA LEU A 344 -7.56 -29.16 5.82
C LEU A 344 -7.57 -29.24 7.36
N ASP A 345 -7.92 -28.14 8.03
CA ASP A 345 -7.68 -27.99 9.47
C ASP A 345 -8.94 -28.24 10.32
N ASN A 346 -10.11 -27.83 9.83
CA ASN A 346 -11.32 -27.71 10.64
C ASN A 346 -12.38 -28.77 10.30
N GLY A 347 -12.02 -29.80 9.55
CA GLY A 347 -12.98 -30.79 9.04
C GLY A 347 -13.93 -30.17 8.01
N ALA A 348 -15.15 -30.69 7.88
CA ALA A 348 -16.09 -30.18 6.88
C ALA A 348 -16.76 -28.88 7.35
N GLN A 349 -16.62 -27.80 6.58
CA GLN A 349 -17.14 -26.48 6.92
C GLN A 349 -18.25 -26.04 5.95
N PRO A 350 -19.29 -25.34 6.42
CA PRO A 350 -20.38 -24.86 5.57
C PRO A 350 -19.96 -23.63 4.78
N ILE A 351 -20.26 -23.61 3.49
CA ILE A 351 -20.09 -22.42 2.67
C ILE A 351 -21.06 -21.34 3.16
N ARG A 352 -20.55 -20.14 3.40
CA ARG A 352 -21.34 -18.98 3.85
C ARG A 352 -21.74 -18.07 2.70
N TRP A 353 -20.91 -17.97 1.68
CA TRP A 353 -21.19 -17.15 0.52
C TRP A 353 -20.51 -17.71 -0.73
N ILE A 354 -21.10 -17.47 -1.90
CA ILE A 354 -20.55 -17.85 -3.22
C ILE A 354 -20.64 -16.66 -4.17
N GLY A 355 -19.50 -16.24 -4.72
CA GLY A 355 -19.42 -15.25 -5.80
C GLY A 355 -19.27 -15.92 -7.17
N THR A 356 -19.74 -15.30 -8.25
CA THR A 356 -19.58 -15.82 -9.63
C THR A 356 -19.41 -14.68 -10.63
N ARG A 357 -18.54 -14.88 -11.64
CA ARG A 357 -18.24 -13.90 -12.68
C ARG A 357 -17.87 -14.57 -14.01
N HIS A 358 -18.12 -13.90 -15.14
CA HIS A 358 -17.71 -14.35 -16.48
C HIS A 358 -16.80 -13.31 -17.14
N VAL A 359 -15.64 -13.73 -17.67
CA VAL A 359 -14.67 -12.85 -18.36
C VAL A 359 -14.03 -13.55 -19.55
N ALA A 360 -13.45 -12.79 -20.49
CA ALA A 360 -12.60 -13.35 -21.54
C ALA A 360 -11.28 -13.85 -20.93
N ALA A 361 -10.81 -15.03 -21.34
CA ALA A 361 -9.55 -15.61 -20.86
C ALA A 361 -8.37 -15.07 -21.68
N GLU A 362 -8.05 -13.78 -21.60
CA GLU A 362 -7.00 -13.15 -22.40
C GLU A 362 -6.01 -12.38 -21.51
N GLY A 363 -4.71 -12.48 -21.82
CA GLY A 363 -3.65 -11.83 -21.06
C GLY A 363 -3.74 -12.14 -19.56
N ARG A 364 -3.92 -11.10 -18.78
CA ARG A 364 -4.01 -11.12 -17.32
C ARG A 364 -5.22 -11.83 -16.72
N PHE A 365 -6.28 -12.04 -17.50
CA PHE A 365 -7.45 -12.81 -17.12
C PHE A 365 -7.34 -14.29 -17.47
N ALA A 366 -6.26 -14.68 -18.14
CA ALA A 366 -6.04 -16.05 -18.53
C ALA A 366 -5.78 -16.88 -17.27
N PRO A 367 -6.55 -17.97 -17.05
CA PRO A 367 -6.33 -18.84 -15.90
C PRO A 367 -4.90 -19.38 -15.86
N ILE A 368 -4.39 -19.56 -14.64
CA ILE A 368 -3.21 -20.39 -14.45
C ILE A 368 -3.65 -21.84 -14.40
N ARG A 369 -3.18 -22.62 -15.37
CA ARG A 369 -3.32 -24.07 -15.38
C ARG A 369 -2.20 -24.69 -14.57
N ILE A 370 -2.56 -25.36 -13.48
CA ILE A 370 -1.69 -26.27 -12.75
C ILE A 370 -1.98 -27.69 -13.25
N ARG A 371 -1.01 -28.31 -13.93
CA ARG A 371 -1.22 -29.66 -14.48
C ARG A 371 -1.38 -30.70 -13.40
N LYS A 372 -2.19 -31.71 -13.72
CA LYS A 372 -2.31 -32.95 -12.96
C LYS A 372 -0.92 -33.49 -12.55
N GLY A 373 -0.81 -33.82 -11.27
CA GLY A 373 0.39 -34.36 -10.64
C GLY A 373 1.29 -33.30 -10.00
N ARG A 374 1.11 -32.00 -10.30
CA ARG A 374 1.82 -30.94 -9.59
C ARG A 374 1.16 -30.65 -8.26
N PHE A 375 1.99 -30.55 -7.21
CA PHE A 375 1.57 -30.26 -5.84
C PHE A 375 0.46 -31.19 -5.27
N GLY A 376 0.20 -32.34 -5.91
CA GLY A 376 -0.86 -33.25 -5.52
C GLY A 376 -2.17 -33.12 -6.32
N ALA A 377 -2.25 -32.22 -7.30
CA ALA A 377 -3.41 -32.07 -8.17
C ALA A 377 -3.75 -33.41 -8.88
N THR A 378 -4.99 -33.85 -8.77
CA THR A 378 -5.48 -35.12 -9.34
C THR A 378 -5.99 -34.97 -10.77
N ARG A 379 -6.30 -33.74 -11.17
CA ARG A 379 -6.69 -33.27 -12.50
C ARG A 379 -6.03 -31.90 -12.75
N ASP A 380 -6.10 -31.43 -13.99
CA ASP A 380 -5.67 -30.06 -14.30
C ASP A 380 -6.59 -29.09 -13.57
N LEU A 381 -6.00 -28.19 -12.79
CA LEU A 381 -6.70 -27.14 -12.05
C LEU A 381 -6.49 -25.81 -12.76
N LEU A 382 -7.59 -25.09 -13.00
CA LEU A 382 -7.56 -23.73 -13.51
C LEU A 382 -8.02 -22.78 -12.40
N VAL A 383 -7.18 -21.81 -12.07
CA VAL A 383 -7.46 -20.79 -11.06
C VAL A 383 -7.05 -19.42 -11.57
N SER A 384 -7.51 -18.36 -10.90
CA SER A 384 -7.02 -17.02 -11.18
C SER A 384 -5.55 -16.87 -10.75
N PRO A 385 -4.79 -15.93 -11.33
CA PRO A 385 -3.36 -15.76 -11.07
C PRO A 385 -2.96 -15.64 -9.58
N GLN A 386 -3.69 -14.91 -8.74
CA GLN A 386 -3.36 -14.82 -7.30
C GLN A 386 -3.96 -15.90 -6.42
N HIS A 387 -4.75 -16.82 -6.97
CA HIS A 387 -5.31 -17.89 -6.15
C HIS A 387 -4.17 -18.67 -5.50
N ARG A 388 -4.13 -18.70 -4.17
CA ARG A 388 -2.98 -19.26 -3.46
C ARG A 388 -3.09 -20.77 -3.33
N VAL A 389 -1.97 -21.41 -3.62
CA VAL A 389 -1.73 -22.84 -3.47
C VAL A 389 -0.94 -23.05 -2.19
N LEU A 390 -1.34 -24.05 -1.40
CA LEU A 390 -0.57 -24.46 -0.23
C LEU A 390 0.70 -25.18 -0.70
N VAL A 391 1.85 -24.58 -0.41
CA VAL A 391 3.17 -25.15 -0.67
C VAL A 391 3.74 -25.70 0.64
N ARG A 392 4.15 -26.96 0.60
CA ARG A 392 4.83 -27.66 1.69
C ARG A 392 6.25 -27.96 1.24
N ASP A 393 7.20 -27.17 1.71
CA ASP A 393 8.60 -27.28 1.33
C ASP A 393 9.51 -27.11 2.56
N PRO A 394 10.55 -27.95 2.76
CA PRO A 394 11.55 -27.72 3.79
C PRO A 394 12.21 -26.34 3.72
N LEU A 395 12.34 -25.74 2.53
CA LEU A 395 12.83 -24.38 2.35
C LEU A 395 11.88 -23.33 2.92
N ALA A 396 10.57 -23.59 2.93
CA ALA A 396 9.62 -22.67 3.56
C ALA A 396 9.87 -22.59 5.07
N ALA A 397 10.16 -23.73 5.71
CA ALA A 397 10.52 -23.75 7.13
C ALA A 397 11.87 -23.06 7.39
N LEU A 398 12.81 -23.15 6.45
CA LEU A 398 14.12 -22.50 6.55
C LEU A 398 14.04 -20.98 6.39
N PHE A 399 13.29 -20.50 5.40
CA PHE A 399 13.23 -19.07 5.07
C PHE A 399 12.19 -18.30 5.87
N PHE A 400 11.06 -18.93 6.21
CA PHE A 400 9.90 -18.23 6.79
C PHE A 400 9.49 -18.78 8.15
N GLY A 401 10.20 -19.78 8.68
CA GLY A 401 9.87 -20.43 9.96
C GLY A 401 8.61 -21.31 9.93
N GLU A 402 7.96 -21.42 8.76
CA GLU A 402 6.68 -22.09 8.58
C GLU A 402 6.81 -23.28 7.62
N ALA A 403 6.31 -24.45 8.02
CA ALA A 403 6.37 -25.65 7.17
C ALA A 403 5.37 -25.64 6.01
N GLU A 404 4.36 -24.77 6.09
CA GLU A 404 3.31 -24.64 5.09
C GLU A 404 3.05 -23.16 4.83
N VAL A 405 3.10 -22.77 3.56
CA VAL A 405 2.93 -21.37 3.13
C VAL A 405 1.97 -21.30 1.94
N LEU A 406 1.30 -20.16 1.77
CA LEU A 406 0.37 -19.92 0.66
C LEU A 406 1.06 -19.08 -0.41
N VAL A 407 1.24 -19.65 -1.59
CA VAL A 407 1.92 -19.02 -2.74
C VAL A 407 0.94 -18.79 -3.88
N ALA A 408 0.94 -17.59 -4.44
CA ALA A 408 0.09 -17.26 -5.58
C ALA A 408 0.40 -18.14 -6.81
N ALA A 409 -0.64 -18.57 -7.53
CA ALA A 409 -0.47 -19.42 -8.70
C ALA A 409 0.43 -18.78 -9.79
N LYS A 410 0.41 -17.45 -9.95
CA LYS A 410 1.25 -16.69 -10.89
C LYS A 410 2.74 -16.82 -10.59
N ASP A 411 3.10 -16.82 -9.32
CA ASP A 411 4.50 -16.92 -8.88
C ASP A 411 5.03 -18.35 -9.00
N LEU A 412 4.16 -19.33 -9.26
CA LEU A 412 4.50 -20.72 -9.51
C LEU A 412 4.62 -21.06 -11.02
N VAL A 413 4.38 -20.11 -11.92
CA VAL A 413 4.41 -20.35 -13.37
C VAL A 413 5.82 -20.71 -13.82
N ASP A 414 5.95 -21.90 -14.41
CA ASP A 414 7.24 -22.44 -14.89
C ASP A 414 7.29 -22.59 -16.42
N GLY A 415 6.21 -22.22 -17.13
CA GLY A 415 6.08 -22.34 -18.58
C GLY A 415 5.97 -23.78 -19.09
N HIS A 416 5.90 -24.76 -18.19
CA HIS A 416 5.88 -26.18 -18.50
C HIS A 416 4.70 -26.88 -17.84
N GLN A 417 4.75 -27.12 -16.53
CA GLN A 417 3.72 -27.80 -15.76
C GLN A 417 2.69 -26.84 -15.17
N ILE A 418 3.06 -25.57 -15.02
CA ILE A 418 2.20 -24.49 -14.57
C ILE A 418 2.28 -23.39 -15.63
N THR A 419 1.16 -23.16 -16.33
CA THR A 419 1.13 -22.34 -17.55
C THR A 419 -0.08 -21.43 -17.56
N ILE A 420 0.06 -20.26 -18.17
CA ILE A 420 -1.05 -19.36 -18.50
C ILE A 420 -1.89 -19.98 -19.63
N GLU A 421 -3.21 -20.00 -19.50
CA GLU A 421 -4.15 -20.57 -20.49
C GLU A 421 -5.02 -19.48 -21.13
N GLU A 422 -4.59 -18.98 -22.28
CA GLU A 422 -5.32 -17.96 -23.04
C GLU A 422 -6.35 -18.56 -24.02
N GLY A 423 -7.42 -17.82 -24.26
CA GLY A 423 -8.44 -18.06 -25.27
C GLY A 423 -9.81 -18.42 -24.71
N GLY A 424 -10.87 -17.78 -25.25
CA GLY A 424 -12.26 -18.09 -24.94
C GLY A 424 -12.84 -17.28 -23.78
N GLN A 425 -13.85 -17.82 -23.13
CA GLN A 425 -14.52 -17.23 -21.97
C GLN A 425 -14.33 -18.14 -20.76
N VAL A 426 -13.98 -17.57 -19.62
CA VAL A 426 -13.82 -18.25 -18.35
C VAL A 426 -14.87 -17.76 -17.36
N THR A 427 -15.37 -18.69 -16.54
CA THR A 427 -16.27 -18.38 -15.42
C THR A 427 -15.50 -18.57 -14.13
N TYR A 428 -15.41 -17.52 -13.33
CA TYR A 428 -14.71 -17.51 -12.05
C TYR A 428 -15.71 -17.56 -10.89
N LEU A 429 -15.37 -18.29 -9.82
CA LEU A 429 -16.18 -18.45 -8.62
C LEU A 429 -15.36 -18.28 -7.34
N HIS A 430 -16.01 -17.79 -6.29
CA HIS A 430 -15.44 -17.59 -4.96
C HIS A 430 -16.28 -18.34 -3.93
N ILE A 431 -15.67 -18.88 -2.88
CA ILE A 431 -16.38 -19.47 -1.74
C ILE A 431 -15.79 -18.99 -0.43
N LEU A 432 -16.66 -18.56 0.47
CA LEU A 432 -16.35 -18.00 1.79
C LEU A 432 -16.87 -18.92 2.90
N PHE A 433 -16.17 -19.00 4.03
CA PHE A 433 -16.53 -19.83 5.20
C PHE A 433 -16.68 -18.95 6.44
N ASP A 434 -16.72 -19.52 7.66
CA ASP A 434 -16.72 -18.74 8.90
C ASP A 434 -15.34 -18.19 9.30
N SER A 435 -14.29 -18.74 8.70
CA SER A 435 -12.90 -18.30 8.84
C SER A 435 -12.14 -18.73 7.59
N HIS A 436 -10.96 -18.17 7.33
CA HIS A 436 -10.18 -18.55 6.16
C HIS A 436 -9.80 -20.03 6.23
N GLN A 437 -10.11 -20.78 5.17
CA GLN A 437 -9.86 -22.23 5.11
C GLN A 437 -8.87 -22.56 3.99
N VAL A 438 -8.07 -23.59 4.21
CA VAL A 438 -7.46 -24.34 3.12
C VAL A 438 -8.40 -25.49 2.75
N ILE A 439 -8.78 -25.58 1.49
CA ILE A 439 -9.67 -26.60 0.93
C ILE A 439 -8.96 -27.40 -0.15
N TYR A 440 -9.61 -28.45 -0.66
CA TYR A 440 -9.08 -29.24 -1.77
C TYR A 440 -9.83 -28.96 -3.07
N SER A 441 -9.13 -28.41 -4.05
CA SER A 441 -9.60 -28.14 -5.40
C SER A 441 -8.84 -29.04 -6.40
N GLU A 442 -9.58 -29.91 -7.11
CA GLU A 442 -9.02 -30.99 -7.92
C GLU A 442 -8.00 -31.87 -7.14
N GLY A 443 -8.17 -31.98 -5.81
CA GLY A 443 -7.26 -32.68 -4.90
C GLY A 443 -6.01 -31.90 -4.49
N LEU A 444 -5.79 -30.70 -5.03
CA LEU A 444 -4.74 -29.77 -4.60
C LEU A 444 -5.22 -28.90 -3.44
N ALA A 445 -4.39 -28.69 -2.42
CA ALA A 445 -4.70 -27.80 -1.32
C ALA A 445 -4.58 -26.32 -1.76
N THR A 446 -5.68 -25.59 -1.72
CA THR A 446 -5.75 -24.16 -2.11
C THR A 446 -6.57 -23.37 -1.10
N GLU A 447 -6.45 -22.05 -1.15
CA GLU A 447 -7.16 -21.17 -0.23
C GLU A 447 -8.65 -21.04 -0.54
N SER A 448 -9.45 -20.68 0.47
CA SER A 448 -10.80 -20.15 0.28
C SER A 448 -10.74 -18.63 0.14
N PHE A 449 -11.88 -17.97 -0.11
CA PHE A 449 -11.90 -16.52 -0.07
C PHE A 449 -11.56 -16.03 1.36
N LEU A 450 -10.57 -15.15 1.49
CA LEU A 450 -10.25 -14.40 2.71
C LEU A 450 -10.73 -12.96 2.51
N PRO A 451 -11.80 -12.54 3.19
CA PRO A 451 -12.26 -11.17 3.15
C PRO A 451 -11.33 -10.32 4.02
N GLY A 452 -10.48 -9.52 3.37
CA GLY A 452 -9.71 -8.47 4.04
C GLY A 452 -10.47 -7.12 3.99
N PRO A 453 -10.06 -6.12 4.80
CA PRO A 453 -10.65 -4.77 4.77
C PRO A 453 -10.74 -4.25 3.34
N GLN A 454 -9.64 -4.43 2.60
CA GLN A 454 -9.49 -3.91 1.26
C GLN A 454 -10.35 -4.61 0.22
N VAL A 455 -10.76 -5.86 0.48
CA VAL A 455 -11.60 -6.65 -0.43
C VAL A 455 -13.08 -6.45 -0.14
N LEU A 456 -13.44 -6.22 1.12
CA LEU A 456 -14.82 -6.02 1.55
C LEU A 456 -15.35 -4.63 1.22
N SER A 457 -14.54 -3.59 1.44
CA SER A 457 -14.89 -2.19 1.13
C SER A 457 -15.23 -1.98 -0.35
N GLY A 458 -14.75 -2.88 -1.19
CA GLY A 458 -14.76 -2.76 -2.63
C GLY A 458 -15.73 -3.63 -3.40
N MET A 459 -16.46 -4.50 -2.72
CA MET A 459 -17.56 -5.25 -3.34
C MET A 459 -18.76 -4.33 -3.61
N GLU A 460 -19.62 -4.70 -4.57
CA GLU A 460 -20.91 -4.01 -4.74
C GLU A 460 -21.64 -3.91 -3.38
N ALA A 461 -22.25 -2.76 -3.10
CA ALA A 461 -22.83 -2.46 -1.79
C ALA A 461 -23.84 -3.53 -1.32
N GLU A 462 -24.59 -4.15 -2.24
CA GLU A 462 -25.47 -5.27 -1.91
C GLU A 462 -24.72 -6.54 -1.49
N VAL A 463 -23.58 -6.86 -2.13
CA VAL A 463 -22.74 -8.02 -1.82
C VAL A 463 -21.99 -7.79 -0.49
N GLN A 464 -21.47 -6.59 -0.29
CA GLN A 464 -20.84 -6.19 0.97
C GLN A 464 -21.86 -6.24 2.12
N ALA A 465 -23.06 -5.68 1.93
CA ALA A 465 -24.13 -5.73 2.93
C ALA A 465 -24.59 -7.17 3.22
N GLU A 466 -24.61 -8.05 2.21
CA GLU A 466 -24.89 -9.47 2.39
C GLU A 466 -23.81 -10.15 3.24
N ILE A 467 -22.52 -9.92 2.95
CA ILE A 467 -21.41 -10.50 3.72
C ILE A 467 -21.37 -9.94 5.16
N CYS A 468 -21.58 -8.64 5.35
CA CYS A 468 -21.65 -8.04 6.69
C CYS A 468 -22.89 -8.48 7.48
N ALA A 469 -24.00 -8.80 6.80
CA ALA A 469 -25.16 -9.40 7.46
C ALA A 469 -24.91 -10.86 7.88
N LEU A 470 -24.10 -11.60 7.12
CA LEU A 470 -23.69 -12.97 7.45
C LEU A 470 -22.64 -13.01 8.57
N PHE A 471 -21.79 -11.98 8.65
CA PHE A 471 -20.77 -11.79 9.69
C PHE A 471 -20.93 -10.42 10.37
N PRO A 472 -21.84 -10.29 11.36
CA PRO A 472 -22.09 -9.01 12.02
C PRO A 472 -20.89 -8.47 12.81
N GLU A 473 -19.92 -9.34 13.11
CA GLU A 473 -18.67 -9.03 13.80
C GLU A 473 -17.58 -8.53 12.83
N LEU A 474 -17.79 -8.72 11.52
CA LEU A 474 -16.89 -8.26 10.47
C LEU A 474 -17.05 -6.77 10.27
N ASP A 475 -15.99 -6.03 10.56
CA ASP A 475 -15.89 -4.62 10.25
C ASP A 475 -15.47 -4.48 8.77
N PRO A 476 -16.33 -3.92 7.90
CA PRO A 476 -16.00 -3.75 6.49
C PRO A 476 -14.91 -2.71 6.21
N GLN A 477 -14.60 -1.81 7.15
CA GLN A 477 -13.54 -0.82 7.01
C GLN A 477 -12.18 -1.36 7.48
N THR A 478 -12.16 -2.06 8.62
CA THR A 478 -10.89 -2.58 9.20
C THR A 478 -10.64 -4.05 8.87
N GLY A 479 -11.63 -4.77 8.33
CA GLY A 479 -11.57 -6.21 8.07
C GLY A 479 -11.45 -7.06 9.33
N ALA A 480 -11.46 -6.43 10.50
CA ALA A 480 -11.44 -7.09 11.79
C ALA A 480 -12.72 -7.92 11.96
N GLY A 481 -12.61 -9.06 12.65
CA GLY A 481 -13.76 -9.91 12.99
C GLY A 481 -13.91 -11.19 12.18
N TYR A 482 -13.32 -11.32 10.98
CA TYR A 482 -13.32 -12.59 10.24
C TYR A 482 -12.16 -13.54 10.63
N GLY A 483 -11.04 -12.98 11.11
CA GLY A 483 -9.86 -13.71 11.57
C GLY A 483 -8.72 -13.77 10.55
N PRO A 484 -7.53 -14.23 10.98
CA PRO A 484 -6.32 -14.21 10.16
C PRO A 484 -6.37 -15.25 9.02
N ALA A 485 -5.44 -15.12 8.07
CA ALA A 485 -5.23 -16.14 7.06
C ALA A 485 -4.88 -17.51 7.70
N ALA A 486 -5.35 -18.61 7.08
CA ALA A 486 -5.09 -19.96 7.59
C ALA A 486 -3.60 -20.32 7.67
N ARG A 487 -2.76 -19.72 6.82
CA ARG A 487 -1.30 -19.88 6.76
C ARG A 487 -0.64 -18.58 6.33
N HIS A 488 0.67 -18.47 6.54
CA HIS A 488 1.48 -17.35 6.07
C HIS A 488 1.41 -17.26 4.53
N MET A 489 0.98 -16.12 4.02
CA MET A 489 0.88 -15.81 2.60
C MET A 489 2.15 -15.14 2.12
N LEU A 490 2.86 -15.76 1.18
CA LEU A 490 4.12 -15.20 0.67
C LEU A 490 3.86 -14.08 -0.34
N ARG A 491 4.72 -13.07 -0.30
CA ARG A 491 4.85 -12.05 -1.35
C ARG A 491 5.60 -12.61 -2.56
N SER A 492 5.45 -11.98 -3.73
CA SER A 492 6.06 -12.45 -4.97
C SER A 492 7.58 -12.64 -4.87
N TYR A 493 8.29 -11.76 -4.15
CA TYR A 493 9.73 -11.90 -3.95
C TYR A 493 10.12 -13.05 -3.00
N GLU A 494 9.30 -13.34 -1.99
CA GLU A 494 9.51 -14.46 -1.08
C GLU A 494 9.24 -15.79 -1.79
N ALA A 495 8.17 -15.84 -2.60
CA ALA A 495 7.83 -17.00 -3.41
C ALA A 495 8.98 -17.39 -4.36
N ARG A 496 9.68 -16.41 -4.94
CA ARG A 496 10.86 -16.67 -5.80
C ARG A 496 11.96 -17.46 -5.08
N LEU A 497 12.17 -17.26 -3.77
CA LEU A 497 13.17 -18.02 -3.01
C LEU A 497 12.86 -19.54 -2.99
N LEU A 498 11.58 -19.92 -3.06
CA LEU A 498 11.16 -21.32 -3.11
C LEU A 498 11.26 -21.93 -4.53
N VAL A 499 11.08 -21.11 -5.57
CA VAL A 499 10.98 -21.59 -6.97
C VAL A 499 12.35 -21.68 -7.67
N THR A 500 13.34 -20.89 -7.25
CA THR A 500 14.61 -20.71 -8.00
C THR A 500 15.59 -21.90 -7.88
N GLU A 501 15.46 -22.78 -6.89
CA GLU A 501 16.37 -23.94 -6.72
C GLU A 501 15.80 -25.29 -7.19
N ALA A 502 14.55 -25.33 -7.70
CA ALA A 502 13.92 -26.56 -8.17
C ALA A 502 14.19 -26.92 -9.65
N ALA A 503 15.08 -26.18 -10.33
CA ALA A 503 15.38 -26.31 -11.77
C ALA A 503 16.61 -27.19 -12.08
#